data_AF-A0A915CXE6-F1
#
_entry.id   AF-A0A915CXE6-F1
#
_cell.length_a   1.000
_cell.length_b   1.000
_cell.length_c   1.000
_cell.angle_alpha   90.00
_cell.angle_beta   90.00
_cell.angle_gamma   90.00
#
_symmetry.space_group_name_H-M   'P 1'
#
loop_
_entity.id
_entity.type
_entity.pdbx_description
1 polymer ?
#
loop_
_entity_poly.entity_id
_entity_poly.type
_entity_poly.pdbx_seq_one_letter_code
_entity_poly.pdbx_strand_id
1 'polypeptide(L)'
;MLSEKCPELQYKMTEYVEISLEKLLPVFENIRAIELLPADELAQLIKECRRHEYSIAKQTKNPADYIAYANYLAEVIEYIEDQRKATRQFLKYDKIDKKLKYKCAFLHRICSDRFKKIEYFRDEVAYAKRANILGVCSQAYTRFLQFHGYDPRIHEEAGRFEFFTNRSADNSRTIFQAALRKFPNDVDLWVALFEMEMEYVKYLVQRKEKLIGSKEDGKGTKRKLEEDTLDIVQPSDEVMDMKLAKIVCDQALKTVAEEMRSELAHKLWAIAESCESLSTDLKQTLEEAVKKYRAKPIIAQQSAKSDNKADEQSLGFWEELIDSALEMGSLKKVEKIFKKAFIRACPSVAAQLKTVRLNILNETGSDPEDYRQAYRQMAAMLPTSVTFHLRLVELEEEQLKPDLKLIETAFENALIEFGQVSVDCWIRYLKFLLKSAPAKVGSVHARAFVNLSADLVEKFNEEWIKVMTS
;
A
#
# COMPACT_ATOMS: atom_id res chain seq x y z
N MET A 1 1.43 2.19 -44.75
CA MET A 1 0.20 1.50 -45.16
C MET A 1 -0.50 0.95 -43.92
N LEU A 2 -1.23 1.82 -43.23
CA LEU A 2 -2.02 1.52 -42.04
C LEU A 2 -3.47 1.37 -42.47
N SER A 3 -3.87 0.19 -42.95
CA SER A 3 -5.26 -0.07 -43.34
C SER A 3 -5.48 -1.56 -43.45
N GLU A 4 -5.80 -2.18 -42.31
CA GLU A 4 -6.78 -3.28 -42.21
C GLU A 4 -6.95 -3.58 -40.72
N LYS A 5 -7.65 -2.67 -40.03
CA LYS A 5 -8.22 -3.00 -38.72
C LYS A 5 -9.38 -3.96 -38.99
N CYS A 6 -9.26 -5.18 -38.50
CA CYS A 6 -10.27 -6.23 -38.61
C CYS A 6 -11.68 -5.68 -38.28
N PRO A 7 -12.66 -5.71 -39.20
CA PRO A 7 -13.99 -5.09 -39.02
C PRO A 7 -14.73 -5.58 -37.78
N GLU A 8 -14.51 -6.85 -37.39
CA GLU A 8 -15.08 -7.46 -36.18
C GLU A 8 -14.62 -6.79 -34.88
N LEU A 9 -13.37 -6.33 -34.82
CA LEU A 9 -12.82 -5.61 -33.67
C LEU A 9 -13.41 -4.20 -33.56
N GLN A 10 -13.65 -3.54 -34.69
CA GLN A 10 -14.30 -2.23 -34.72
C GLN A 10 -15.78 -2.34 -34.34
N TYR A 11 -16.46 -3.39 -34.80
CA TYR A 11 -17.85 -3.70 -34.42
C TYR A 11 -17.98 -3.95 -32.91
N LYS A 12 -17.14 -4.84 -32.33
CA LYS A 12 -17.13 -5.11 -30.87
C LYS A 12 -16.78 -3.89 -30.03
N MET A 13 -15.90 -3.02 -30.52
CA MET A 13 -15.56 -1.75 -29.84
C MET A 13 -16.74 -0.77 -29.85
N THR A 14 -17.47 -0.71 -30.96
CA THR A 14 -18.67 0.15 -31.09
C THR A 14 -19.80 -0.36 -30.18
N GLU A 15 -20.03 -1.68 -30.15
CA GLU A 15 -21.01 -2.33 -29.27
C GLU A 15 -20.72 -2.08 -27.78
N TYR A 16 -19.46 -2.17 -27.34
CA TYR A 16 -19.07 -1.88 -25.96
C TYR A 16 -19.32 -0.41 -25.56
N VAL A 17 -19.03 0.52 -26.47
CA VAL A 17 -19.26 1.95 -26.26
C VAL A 17 -20.75 2.25 -26.14
N GLU A 18 -21.57 1.64 -27.00
CA GLU A 18 -23.03 1.81 -26.95
C GLU A 18 -23.62 1.26 -25.65
N ILE A 19 -23.23 0.06 -25.22
CA ILE A 19 -23.68 -0.53 -23.94
C ILE A 19 -23.29 0.36 -22.74
N SER A 20 -22.10 0.98 -22.78
CA SER A 20 -21.65 1.87 -21.71
C SER A 20 -22.45 3.18 -21.68
N LEU A 21 -22.75 3.74 -22.85
CA LEU A 21 -23.58 4.94 -22.99
C LEU A 21 -25.05 4.69 -22.64
N GLU A 22 -25.59 3.51 -22.95
CA GLU A 22 -26.94 3.11 -22.56
C GLU A 22 -27.16 3.18 -21.05
N LYS A 23 -26.13 2.83 -20.26
CA LYS A 23 -26.18 2.94 -18.78
C LYS A 23 -26.24 4.40 -18.30
N LEU A 24 -25.80 5.36 -19.10
CA LEU A 24 -25.87 6.79 -18.83
C LEU A 24 -27.10 7.47 -19.45
N LEU A 25 -27.81 6.84 -20.40
CA LEU A 25 -29.02 7.40 -21.01
C LEU A 25 -30.06 7.85 -19.98
N PRO A 26 -30.39 7.06 -18.93
CA PRO A 26 -31.33 7.51 -17.91
C PRO A 26 -30.85 8.77 -17.19
N VAL A 27 -29.54 8.96 -17.03
CA VAL A 27 -28.98 10.17 -16.40
C VAL A 27 -29.25 11.38 -17.29
N PHE A 28 -28.94 11.29 -18.58
CA PHE A 28 -29.15 12.39 -19.53
C PHE A 28 -30.62 12.74 -19.72
N GLU A 29 -31.51 11.75 -19.76
CA GLU A 29 -32.96 11.96 -19.78
C GLU A 29 -33.45 12.67 -18.52
N ASN A 30 -32.93 12.27 -17.35
CA ASN A 30 -33.32 12.90 -16.09
C ASN A 30 -32.82 14.34 -15.98
N ILE A 31 -31.62 14.66 -16.47
CA ILE A 31 -31.09 16.03 -16.54
C ILE A 31 -31.97 16.91 -17.43
N ARG A 32 -32.33 16.42 -18.63
CA ARG A 32 -33.21 17.11 -19.57
C ARG A 32 -34.61 17.34 -19.00
N ALA A 33 -35.18 16.33 -18.35
CA ALA A 33 -36.55 16.39 -17.82
C ALA A 33 -36.73 17.38 -16.67
N ILE A 34 -35.64 17.73 -15.97
CA ILE A 34 -35.68 18.74 -14.89
C ILE A 34 -35.06 20.07 -15.33
N GLU A 35 -34.60 20.15 -16.59
CA GLU A 35 -33.92 21.30 -17.19
C GLU A 35 -32.72 21.79 -16.35
N LEU A 36 -31.98 20.85 -15.75
CA LEU A 36 -30.85 21.19 -14.85
C LEU A 36 -29.68 21.81 -15.60
N LEU A 37 -29.50 21.43 -16.87
CA LEU A 37 -28.50 21.98 -17.77
C LEU A 37 -29.18 22.49 -19.04
N PRO A 38 -28.68 23.59 -19.65
CA PRO A 38 -29.07 24.00 -20.99
C PRO A 38 -28.91 22.85 -22.01
N ALA A 39 -29.77 22.85 -23.04
CA ALA A 39 -29.76 21.79 -24.06
C ALA A 39 -28.40 21.65 -24.77
N ASP A 40 -27.72 22.78 -25.00
CA ASP A 40 -26.40 22.82 -25.65
C ASP A 40 -25.31 22.19 -24.76
N GLU A 41 -25.31 22.50 -23.45
CA GLU A 41 -24.38 21.93 -22.47
C GLU A 41 -24.63 20.43 -22.28
N LEU A 42 -25.89 20.00 -22.26
CA LEU A 42 -26.23 18.58 -22.20
C LEU A 42 -25.77 17.83 -23.46
N ALA A 43 -25.92 18.43 -24.64
CA ALA A 43 -25.42 17.85 -25.89
C ALA A 43 -23.88 17.73 -25.88
N GLN A 44 -23.18 18.75 -25.37
CA GLN A 44 -21.74 18.71 -25.19
C GLN A 44 -21.32 17.63 -24.19
N LEU A 45 -22.03 17.47 -23.07
CA LEU A 45 -21.79 16.43 -22.08
C LEU A 45 -21.87 15.03 -22.71
N ILE A 46 -22.94 14.76 -23.48
CA ILE A 46 -23.13 13.48 -24.17
C ILE A 46 -21.99 13.22 -25.16
N LYS A 47 -21.58 14.26 -25.91
CA LYS A 47 -20.50 14.17 -26.90
C LYS A 47 -19.15 13.84 -26.25
N GLU A 48 -18.76 14.51 -25.18
CA GLU A 48 -17.49 14.26 -24.50
C GLU A 48 -17.50 12.92 -23.77
N CYS A 49 -18.61 12.53 -23.11
CA CYS A 49 -18.76 11.18 -22.56
C CYS A 49 -18.52 10.12 -23.64
N ARG A 50 -19.16 10.26 -24.82
CA ARG A 50 -18.94 9.34 -25.95
C ARG A 50 -17.48 9.30 -26.38
N ARG A 51 -16.81 10.45 -26.50
CA ARG A 51 -15.38 10.53 -26.86
C ARG A 51 -14.50 9.78 -25.86
N HIS A 52 -14.75 9.96 -24.56
CA HIS A 52 -14.01 9.26 -23.51
C HIS A 52 -14.28 7.76 -23.51
N GLU A 53 -15.52 7.32 -23.75
CA GLU A 53 -15.86 5.89 -23.89
C GLU A 53 -15.08 5.25 -25.06
N TYR A 54 -14.98 5.93 -26.21
CA TYR A 54 -14.11 5.48 -27.31
C TYR A 54 -12.63 5.44 -26.91
N SER A 55 -12.16 6.41 -26.11
CA SER A 55 -10.76 6.45 -25.67
C SER A 55 -10.40 5.24 -24.79
N ILE A 56 -11.25 4.89 -23.82
CA ILE A 56 -11.03 3.73 -22.96
C ILE A 56 -11.29 2.39 -23.68
N ALA A 57 -12.07 2.41 -24.77
CA ALA A 57 -12.39 1.23 -25.57
C ALA A 57 -11.24 0.82 -26.52
N LYS A 58 -10.23 1.68 -26.75
CA LYS A 58 -9.02 1.37 -27.55
C LYS A 58 -8.40 0.02 -27.17
N GLN A 59 -7.79 -0.66 -28.15
CA GLN A 59 -7.18 -1.97 -27.92
C GLN A 59 -6.02 -1.89 -26.90
N THR A 60 -5.15 -0.91 -27.07
CA THR A 60 -4.09 -0.57 -26.10
C THR A 60 -4.69 0.25 -24.96
N LYS A 61 -4.66 -0.30 -23.74
CA LYS A 61 -5.22 0.38 -22.56
C LYS A 61 -4.18 1.30 -21.95
N ASN A 62 -4.49 2.59 -21.88
CA ASN A 62 -3.64 3.62 -21.28
C ASN A 62 -4.28 4.12 -19.97
N PRO A 63 -3.57 4.16 -18.82
CA PRO A 63 -4.11 4.71 -17.58
C PRO A 63 -4.60 6.17 -17.73
N ALA A 64 -3.93 6.97 -18.56
CA ALA A 64 -4.28 8.37 -18.79
C ALA A 64 -5.70 8.53 -19.37
N ASP A 65 -6.16 7.58 -20.20
CA ASP A 65 -7.51 7.63 -20.79
C ASP A 65 -8.60 7.45 -19.72
N TYR A 66 -8.36 6.60 -18.72
CA TYR A 66 -9.29 6.40 -17.59
C TYR A 66 -9.30 7.60 -16.64
N ILE A 67 -8.11 8.12 -16.30
CA ILE A 67 -7.95 9.26 -15.41
C ILE A 67 -8.56 10.52 -16.04
N ALA A 68 -8.33 10.76 -17.34
CA ALA A 68 -8.91 11.89 -18.05
C ALA A 68 -10.45 11.84 -18.01
N TYR A 69 -11.05 10.67 -18.21
CA TYR A 69 -12.50 10.53 -18.13
C TYR A 69 -13.04 10.69 -16.70
N ALA A 70 -12.34 10.14 -15.71
CA ALA A 70 -12.72 10.31 -14.31
C ALA A 70 -12.66 11.79 -13.88
N ASN A 71 -11.59 12.51 -14.24
CA ASN A 71 -11.45 13.93 -13.97
C ASN A 71 -12.54 14.76 -14.66
N TYR A 72 -12.82 14.48 -15.93
CA TYR A 72 -13.93 15.13 -16.64
C TYR A 72 -15.28 14.92 -15.94
N LEU A 73 -15.58 13.68 -15.53
CA LEU A 73 -16.82 13.41 -14.79
C LEU A 73 -16.83 14.09 -13.42
N ALA A 74 -15.70 14.19 -12.72
CA ALA A 74 -15.60 14.90 -11.46
C ALA A 74 -15.91 16.41 -11.64
N GLU A 75 -15.34 17.05 -12.66
CA GLU A 75 -15.64 18.45 -13.01
C GLU A 75 -17.14 18.65 -13.35
N VAL A 76 -17.74 17.72 -14.10
CA VAL A 76 -19.18 17.75 -14.40
C VAL A 76 -20.02 17.60 -13.14
N ILE A 77 -19.63 16.72 -12.20
CA ILE A 77 -20.33 16.53 -10.93
C ILE A 77 -20.27 17.82 -10.09
N GLU A 78 -19.10 18.43 -9.98
CA GLU A 78 -18.92 19.70 -9.25
C GLU A 78 -19.79 20.81 -9.86
N TYR A 79 -19.80 20.93 -11.19
CA TYR A 79 -20.65 21.89 -11.90
C TYR A 79 -22.15 21.65 -11.66
N ILE A 80 -22.61 20.39 -11.73
CA ILE A 80 -23.99 20.02 -11.43
C ILE A 80 -24.36 20.38 -9.99
N GLU A 81 -23.47 20.12 -9.03
CA GLU A 81 -23.70 20.46 -7.63
C GLU A 81 -23.83 21.98 -7.41
N ASP A 82 -23.03 22.79 -8.11
CA ASP A 82 -23.11 24.25 -8.04
C ASP A 82 -24.37 24.80 -8.71
N GLN A 83 -24.78 24.25 -9.85
CA GLN A 83 -26.05 24.60 -10.50
C GLN A 83 -27.25 24.29 -9.61
N ARG A 84 -27.25 23.15 -8.90
CA ARG A 84 -28.31 22.81 -7.95
C ARG A 84 -28.38 23.78 -6.78
N LYS A 85 -27.24 24.25 -6.26
CA LYS A 85 -27.20 25.26 -5.20
C LYS A 85 -27.76 26.60 -5.69
N ALA A 86 -27.42 27.02 -6.90
CA ALA A 86 -27.89 28.27 -7.50
C ALA A 86 -29.41 28.25 -7.75
N THR A 87 -29.91 27.16 -8.36
CA THR A 87 -31.33 27.02 -8.75
C THR A 87 -32.22 26.48 -7.60
N ARG A 88 -31.62 26.04 -6.49
CA ARG A 88 -32.28 25.40 -5.33
C ARG A 88 -33.16 24.19 -5.72
N GLN A 89 -32.72 23.41 -6.71
CA GLN A 89 -33.45 22.25 -7.24
C GLN A 89 -32.68 20.95 -6.98
N PHE A 90 -33.17 20.15 -6.01
CA PHE A 90 -32.54 18.87 -5.62
C PHE A 90 -33.29 17.63 -6.11
N LEU A 91 -34.21 17.81 -7.05
CA LEU A 91 -34.97 16.71 -7.63
C LEU A 91 -34.04 15.71 -8.34
N LYS A 92 -34.36 14.42 -8.18
CA LYS A 92 -33.70 13.28 -8.83
C LYS A 92 -32.19 13.15 -8.54
N TYR A 93 -31.71 13.67 -7.40
CA TYR A 93 -30.30 13.56 -6.98
C TYR A 93 -29.74 12.12 -7.08
N ASP A 94 -30.48 11.13 -6.56
CA ASP A 94 -30.06 9.72 -6.62
C ASP A 94 -29.97 9.15 -8.04
N LYS A 95 -30.72 9.72 -9.00
CA LYS A 95 -30.77 9.26 -10.39
C LYS A 95 -29.72 9.93 -11.26
N ILE A 96 -29.18 11.08 -10.85
CA ILE A 96 -28.21 11.87 -11.61
C ILE A 96 -26.87 11.86 -10.87
N ASP A 97 -26.76 12.65 -9.81
CA ASP A 97 -25.52 12.93 -9.08
C ASP A 97 -24.92 11.64 -8.53
N LYS A 98 -25.73 10.82 -7.86
CA LYS A 98 -25.26 9.53 -7.33
C LYS A 98 -24.78 8.60 -8.45
N LYS A 99 -25.50 8.53 -9.58
CA LYS A 99 -25.11 7.68 -10.72
C LYS A 99 -23.80 8.14 -11.36
N LEU A 100 -23.60 9.45 -11.54
CA LEU A 100 -22.36 10.01 -12.04
C LEU A 100 -21.21 9.76 -11.06
N LYS A 101 -21.44 9.96 -9.77
CA LYS A 101 -20.45 9.69 -8.70
C LYS A 101 -19.96 8.23 -8.73
N TYR A 102 -20.88 7.27 -8.84
CA TYR A 102 -20.53 5.84 -8.95
C TYR A 102 -19.87 5.49 -10.29
N LYS A 103 -20.24 6.15 -11.41
CA LYS A 103 -19.55 5.96 -12.70
C LYS A 103 -18.10 6.43 -12.62
N CYS A 104 -17.84 7.60 -12.04
CA CYS A 104 -16.49 8.10 -11.83
C CYS A 104 -15.68 7.18 -10.88
N ALA A 105 -16.27 6.73 -9.77
CA ALA A 105 -15.65 5.74 -8.89
C ALA A 105 -15.31 4.43 -9.64
N PHE A 106 -16.19 3.98 -10.54
CA PHE A 106 -15.98 2.81 -11.36
C PHE A 106 -14.81 2.96 -12.34
N LEU A 107 -14.60 4.16 -12.90
CA LEU A 107 -13.45 4.44 -13.77
C LEU A 107 -12.12 4.34 -13.00
N HIS A 108 -12.05 4.95 -11.81
CA HIS A 108 -10.89 4.81 -10.92
C HIS A 108 -10.63 3.34 -10.58
N ARG A 109 -11.69 2.59 -10.24
CA ARG A 109 -11.60 1.15 -9.97
C ARG A 109 -11.04 0.36 -11.16
N ILE A 110 -11.53 0.60 -12.38
CA ILE A 110 -11.02 -0.13 -13.56
C ILE A 110 -9.53 0.20 -13.77
N CYS A 111 -9.13 1.45 -13.56
CA CYS A 111 -7.75 1.88 -13.68
C CYS A 111 -6.87 1.17 -12.64
N SER A 112 -7.26 1.20 -11.36
CA SER A 112 -6.50 0.59 -10.27
C SER A 112 -6.41 -0.94 -10.42
N ASP A 113 -7.53 -1.63 -10.70
CA ASP A 113 -7.57 -3.08 -10.87
C ASP A 113 -6.72 -3.56 -12.07
N ARG A 114 -6.65 -2.76 -13.14
CA ARG A 114 -5.91 -3.10 -14.36
C ARG A 114 -4.40 -2.90 -14.20
N PHE A 115 -3.99 -1.72 -13.71
CA PHE A 115 -2.58 -1.33 -13.71
C PHE A 115 -1.87 -1.61 -12.38
N LYS A 116 -2.63 -1.78 -11.28
CA LYS A 116 -2.14 -2.24 -9.98
C LYS A 116 -0.95 -1.45 -9.44
N LYS A 117 -0.94 -0.14 -9.67
CA LYS A 117 0.03 0.79 -9.09
C LYS A 117 -0.56 1.49 -7.88
N ILE A 118 0.28 1.75 -6.88
CA ILE A 118 -0.06 2.45 -5.64
C ILE A 118 -0.72 3.80 -5.93
N GLU A 119 -0.21 4.56 -6.91
CA GLU A 119 -0.74 5.86 -7.32
C GLU A 119 -2.24 5.79 -7.69
N TYR A 120 -2.65 4.80 -8.48
CA TYR A 120 -4.03 4.68 -8.93
C TYR A 120 -4.99 4.24 -7.82
N PHE A 121 -4.53 3.41 -6.87
CA PHE A 121 -5.32 3.09 -5.69
C PHE A 121 -5.49 4.31 -4.78
N ARG A 122 -4.43 5.11 -4.62
CA ARG A 122 -4.51 6.36 -3.85
C ARG A 122 -5.46 7.36 -4.50
N ASP A 123 -5.44 7.49 -5.82
CA ASP A 123 -6.39 8.34 -6.56
C ASP A 123 -7.83 7.85 -6.38
N GLU A 124 -8.06 6.54 -6.46
CA GLU A 124 -9.38 5.94 -6.22
C GLU A 124 -9.90 6.23 -4.81
N VAL A 125 -9.06 6.02 -3.79
CA VAL A 125 -9.39 6.28 -2.39
C VAL A 125 -9.63 7.77 -2.16
N ALA A 126 -8.78 8.65 -2.70
CA ALA A 126 -8.92 10.10 -2.57
C ALA A 126 -10.24 10.59 -3.19
N TYR A 127 -10.60 10.08 -4.38
CA TYR A 127 -11.89 10.37 -4.98
C TYR A 127 -13.06 9.84 -4.13
N ALA A 128 -13.01 8.59 -3.68
CA ALA A 128 -14.09 8.00 -2.90
C ALA A 128 -14.34 8.72 -1.56
N LYS A 129 -13.27 9.21 -0.90
CA LYS A 129 -13.36 10.07 0.29
C LYS A 129 -14.01 11.41 -0.03
N ARG A 130 -13.54 12.12 -1.08
CA ARG A 130 -14.10 13.41 -1.50
C ARG A 130 -15.58 13.31 -1.91
N ALA A 131 -15.94 12.25 -2.63
CA ALA A 131 -17.32 12.00 -3.07
C ALA A 131 -18.23 11.45 -1.95
N ASN A 132 -17.69 11.22 -0.74
CA ASN A 132 -18.38 10.64 0.41
C ASN A 132 -19.07 9.30 0.12
N ILE A 133 -18.39 8.39 -0.59
CA ILE A 133 -18.88 7.04 -0.92
C ILE A 133 -18.10 6.00 -0.11
N LEU A 134 -18.27 6.04 1.21
CA LEU A 134 -17.40 5.34 2.16
C LEU A 134 -17.35 3.82 1.94
N GLY A 135 -18.48 3.19 1.58
CA GLY A 135 -18.51 1.75 1.24
C GLY A 135 -17.65 1.40 0.02
N VAL A 136 -17.56 2.28 -0.98
CA VAL A 136 -16.66 2.08 -2.13
C VAL A 136 -15.22 2.31 -1.72
N CYS A 137 -14.96 3.27 -0.84
CA CYS A 137 -13.62 3.52 -0.28
C CYS A 137 -13.11 2.30 0.52
N SER A 138 -13.95 1.70 1.36
CA SER A 138 -13.62 0.46 2.10
C SER A 138 -13.29 -0.70 1.16
N GLN A 139 -14.09 -0.87 0.09
CA GLN A 139 -13.80 -1.85 -0.96
C GLN A 139 -12.50 -1.53 -1.71
N ALA A 140 -12.18 -0.26 -1.95
CA ALA A 140 -10.95 0.17 -2.58
C ALA A 140 -9.73 -0.18 -1.70
N TYR A 141 -9.78 0.11 -0.40
CA TYR A 141 -8.74 -0.32 0.55
C TYR A 141 -8.59 -1.84 0.62
N THR A 142 -9.69 -2.59 0.59
CA THR A 142 -9.64 -4.06 0.56
C THR A 142 -8.86 -4.58 -0.65
N ARG A 143 -9.12 -4.02 -1.84
CA ARG A 143 -8.35 -4.35 -3.06
C ARG A 143 -6.92 -3.84 -2.97
N PHE A 144 -6.71 -2.65 -2.42
CA PHE A 144 -5.39 -2.06 -2.25
C PHE A 144 -4.51 -2.96 -1.37
N LEU A 145 -5.04 -3.45 -0.25
CA LEU A 145 -4.36 -4.41 0.63
C LEU A 145 -4.17 -5.80 -0.02
N GLN A 146 -5.06 -6.20 -0.94
CA GLN A 146 -4.89 -7.46 -1.68
C GLN A 146 -3.65 -7.42 -2.58
N PHE A 147 -3.38 -6.31 -3.26
CA PHE A 147 -2.23 -6.17 -4.17
C PHE A 147 -0.96 -5.66 -3.49
N HIS A 148 -1.10 -4.73 -2.53
CA HIS A 148 0.02 -4.04 -1.88
C HIS A 148 0.08 -4.27 -0.36
N GLY A 149 -0.52 -5.36 0.15
CA GLY A 149 -0.55 -5.67 1.58
C GLY A 149 0.78 -6.08 2.21
N TYR A 150 1.91 -5.88 1.53
CA TYR A 150 3.27 -6.03 2.05
C TYR A 150 3.81 -4.73 2.69
N ASP A 151 3.18 -3.56 2.46
CA ASP A 151 3.58 -2.28 3.04
C ASP A 151 2.75 -1.98 4.31
N PRO A 152 3.37 -1.93 5.50
CA PRO A 152 2.69 -1.62 6.76
C PRO A 152 1.91 -0.29 6.73
N ARG A 153 2.40 0.70 5.99
CA ARG A 153 1.79 2.05 5.92
C ARG A 153 0.40 2.01 5.28
N ILE A 154 0.16 1.09 4.34
CA ILE A 154 -1.14 0.95 3.69
C ILE A 154 -2.14 0.31 4.66
N HIS A 155 -1.70 -0.63 5.50
CA HIS A 155 -2.53 -1.17 6.58
C HIS A 155 -2.89 -0.11 7.61
N GLU A 156 -1.91 0.73 7.97
CA GLU A 156 -2.15 1.86 8.86
C GLU A 156 -3.20 2.83 8.27
N GLU A 157 -3.01 3.24 7.01
CA GLU A 157 -3.93 4.14 6.32
C GLU A 157 -5.36 3.56 6.24
N ALA A 158 -5.48 2.27 5.90
CA ALA A 158 -6.75 1.58 5.79
C ALA A 158 -7.47 1.43 7.14
N GLY A 159 -6.75 1.03 8.19
CA GLY A 159 -7.30 0.90 9.55
C GLY A 159 -7.78 2.25 10.09
N ARG A 160 -6.96 3.30 9.95
CA ARG A 160 -7.35 4.67 10.34
C ARG A 160 -8.58 5.14 9.57
N PHE A 161 -8.67 4.87 8.27
CA PHE A 161 -9.87 5.20 7.49
C PHE A 161 -11.13 4.51 8.03
N GLU A 162 -11.08 3.20 8.29
CA GLU A 162 -12.23 2.45 8.79
C GLU A 162 -12.77 3.02 10.10
N PHE A 163 -11.88 3.37 11.03
CA PHE A 163 -12.29 3.96 12.30
C PHE A 163 -12.73 5.42 12.20
N PHE A 164 -11.83 6.31 11.75
CA PHE A 164 -12.04 7.75 11.82
C PHE A 164 -13.02 8.28 10.77
N THR A 165 -13.13 7.60 9.62
CA THR A 165 -13.98 8.06 8.51
C THR A 165 -15.19 7.15 8.30
N ASN A 166 -14.98 5.84 8.14
CA ASN A 166 -16.08 4.90 7.87
C ASN A 166 -16.89 4.54 9.13
N ARG A 167 -16.38 4.87 10.33
CA ARG A 167 -17.02 4.60 11.61
C ARG A 167 -17.27 3.10 11.84
N SER A 168 -16.29 2.27 11.52
CA SER A 168 -16.30 0.85 11.85
C SER A 168 -15.07 0.48 12.68
N ALA A 169 -15.27 0.36 13.99
CA ALA A 169 -14.23 -0.06 14.91
C ALA A 169 -13.80 -1.52 14.68
N ASP A 170 -14.75 -2.39 14.34
CA ASP A 170 -14.48 -3.82 14.14
C ASP A 170 -13.70 -4.08 12.85
N ASN A 171 -14.01 -3.39 11.75
CA ASN A 171 -13.21 -3.46 10.53
C ASN A 171 -11.79 -2.95 10.78
N SER A 172 -11.66 -1.82 11.49
CA SER A 172 -10.36 -1.25 11.85
C SER A 172 -9.51 -2.24 12.68
N ARG A 173 -10.08 -2.81 13.75
CA ARG A 173 -9.43 -3.86 14.55
C ARG A 173 -8.99 -5.04 13.70
N THR A 174 -9.87 -5.51 12.82
CA THR A 174 -9.58 -6.66 11.94
C THR A 174 -8.39 -6.37 11.02
N ILE A 175 -8.33 -5.18 10.43
CA ILE A 175 -7.20 -4.74 9.58
C ILE A 175 -5.92 -4.68 10.42
N PHE A 176 -5.92 -3.98 11.55
CA PHE A 176 -4.73 -3.85 12.40
C PHE A 176 -4.23 -5.20 12.93
N GLN A 177 -5.12 -6.06 13.43
CA GLN A 177 -4.75 -7.39 13.91
C GLN A 177 -4.22 -8.29 12.78
N ALA A 178 -4.78 -8.18 11.57
CA ALA A 178 -4.24 -8.88 10.40
C ALA A 178 -2.85 -8.35 10.00
N ALA A 179 -2.64 -7.03 10.09
CA ALA A 179 -1.37 -6.38 9.82
C ALA A 179 -0.30 -6.78 10.84
N LEU A 180 -0.61 -6.75 12.14
CA LEU A 180 0.31 -7.10 13.22
C LEU A 180 0.71 -8.58 13.22
N ARG A 181 -0.13 -9.48 12.69
CA ARG A 181 0.28 -10.87 12.43
C ARG A 181 1.37 -10.97 11.36
N LYS A 182 1.40 -10.05 10.39
CA LYS A 182 2.42 -9.99 9.32
C LYS A 182 3.64 -9.17 9.74
N PHE A 183 3.44 -8.08 10.47
CA PHE A 183 4.45 -7.11 10.86
C PHE A 183 4.49 -6.92 12.39
N PRO A 184 4.86 -7.96 13.16
CA PRO A 184 4.80 -7.93 14.62
C PRO A 184 5.74 -6.91 15.27
N ASN A 185 6.81 -6.50 14.58
CA ASN A 185 7.81 -5.55 15.05
C ASN A 185 7.55 -4.09 14.62
N ASP A 186 6.49 -3.84 13.86
CA ASP A 186 6.18 -2.51 13.37
C ASP A 186 5.56 -1.66 14.49
N VAL A 187 6.28 -0.64 14.93
CA VAL A 187 5.88 0.22 16.05
C VAL A 187 4.65 1.06 15.68
N ASP A 188 4.58 1.55 14.44
CA ASP A 188 3.54 2.49 14.02
C ASP A 188 2.18 1.79 13.94
N LEU A 189 2.14 0.51 13.52
CA LEU A 189 0.92 -0.30 13.56
C LEU A 189 0.41 -0.55 14.99
N TRP A 190 1.30 -0.82 15.94
CA TRP A 190 0.92 -0.96 17.36
C TRP A 190 0.38 0.35 17.94
N VAL A 191 1.05 1.45 17.60
CA VAL A 191 0.65 2.80 18.02
C VAL A 191 -0.71 3.17 17.43
N ALA A 192 -0.94 2.91 16.14
CA ALA A 192 -2.22 3.19 15.49
C ALA A 192 -3.38 2.35 16.07
N LEU A 193 -3.15 1.08 16.39
CA LEU A 193 -4.15 0.24 17.07
C LEU A 193 -4.46 0.78 18.47
N PHE A 194 -3.43 1.15 19.25
CA PHE A 194 -3.61 1.73 20.57
C PHE A 194 -4.37 3.07 20.52
N GLU A 195 -4.00 3.95 19.59
CA GLU A 195 -4.66 5.23 19.35
C GLU A 195 -6.15 5.04 19.04
N MET A 196 -6.46 4.10 18.14
CA MET A 196 -7.84 3.74 17.79
C MET A 196 -8.64 3.25 19.00
N GLU A 197 -8.06 2.37 19.84
CA GLU A 197 -8.76 1.88 21.05
C GLU A 197 -9.00 3.03 22.05
N MET A 198 -8.03 3.92 22.24
CA MET A 198 -8.16 5.08 23.12
C MET A 198 -9.27 6.02 22.63
N GLU A 199 -9.32 6.30 21.33
CA GLU A 199 -10.33 7.17 20.75
C GLU A 199 -11.74 6.53 20.76
N TYR A 200 -11.81 5.21 20.61
CA TYR A 200 -13.07 4.47 20.74
C TYR A 200 -13.67 4.61 22.14
N VAL A 201 -12.86 4.53 23.19
CA VAL A 201 -13.31 4.74 24.57
C VAL A 201 -13.86 6.16 24.77
N LYS A 202 -13.16 7.19 24.26
CA LYS A 202 -13.65 8.58 24.33
C LYS A 202 -15.03 8.72 23.68
N TYR A 203 -15.22 8.13 22.49
CA TYR A 203 -16.51 8.13 21.81
C TYR A 203 -17.62 7.48 22.65
N LEU A 204 -17.34 6.33 23.29
CA LEU A 204 -18.31 5.64 24.15
C LEU A 204 -18.67 6.44 25.40
N VAL A 205 -17.71 7.12 26.04
CA VAL A 205 -17.94 8.03 27.18
C VAL A 205 -18.86 9.18 26.78
N GLN A 206 -18.53 9.91 25.72
CA GLN A 206 -19.34 11.02 25.23
C GLN A 206 -20.76 10.58 24.86
N ARG A 207 -20.92 9.37 24.31
CA ARG A 207 -22.24 8.81 24.00
C ARG A 207 -23.02 8.48 25.28
N LYS A 208 -22.39 7.87 26.29
CA LYS A 208 -23.00 7.54 27.59
C LYS A 208 -23.49 8.82 28.29
N GLU A 209 -22.68 9.87 28.32
CA GLU A 209 -23.04 11.18 28.89
C GLU A 209 -24.26 11.79 28.19
N LYS A 210 -24.28 11.80 26.84
CA LYS A 210 -25.42 12.30 26.06
C LYS A 210 -26.71 11.50 26.32
N LEU A 211 -26.61 10.19 26.49
CA LEU A 211 -27.76 9.31 26.79
C LEU A 211 -28.29 9.50 28.21
N ILE A 212 -27.41 9.77 29.18
CA ILE A 212 -27.79 10.02 30.58
C ILE A 212 -28.41 11.43 30.71
N GLY A 213 -27.80 12.46 30.12
CA GLY A 213 -28.34 13.83 30.13
C GLY A 213 -29.70 13.96 29.43
N SER A 214 -29.99 13.12 28.43
CA SER A 214 -31.30 13.10 27.76
C SER A 214 -32.42 12.46 28.60
N LYS A 215 -32.11 11.79 29.71
CA LYS A 215 -33.12 11.19 30.61
C LYS A 215 -33.63 12.17 31.68
N GLU A 216 -32.92 13.27 31.95
CA GLU A 216 -33.33 14.27 32.95
C GLU A 216 -34.32 15.30 32.38
N ASP A 217 -34.28 15.56 31.07
CA ASP A 217 -35.25 16.43 30.41
C ASP A 217 -36.47 15.63 29.90
N GLY A 218 -37.46 15.47 30.78
CA GLY A 218 -38.74 14.82 30.54
C GLY A 218 -39.67 15.51 29.52
N LYS A 219 -39.22 15.71 28.28
CA LYS A 219 -40.09 16.00 27.12
C LYS A 219 -39.59 15.23 25.89
N GLY A 220 -40.20 14.07 25.67
CA GLY A 220 -40.00 13.24 24.50
C GLY A 220 -40.37 13.97 23.20
N THR A 221 -39.43 14.71 22.64
CA THR A 221 -39.42 15.04 21.22
C THR A 221 -38.55 13.98 20.56
N LYS A 222 -39.18 13.06 19.82
CA LYS A 222 -38.50 12.16 18.87
C LYS A 222 -37.83 13.02 17.79
N ARG A 223 -36.72 13.68 18.11
CA ARG A 223 -35.75 14.09 17.09
C ARG A 223 -35.20 12.79 16.52
N LYS A 224 -35.40 12.58 15.22
CA LYS A 224 -34.67 11.55 14.47
C LYS A 224 -33.18 11.83 14.68
N LEU A 225 -32.58 11.17 15.66
CA LEU A 225 -31.14 11.00 15.74
C LEU A 225 -30.81 10.18 14.49
N GLU A 226 -30.25 10.85 13.48
CA GLU A 226 -29.64 10.16 12.35
C GLU A 226 -28.71 9.09 12.91
N GLU A 227 -28.85 7.88 12.38
CA GLU A 227 -28.12 6.67 12.75
C GLU A 227 -26.60 6.90 12.66
N ASP A 228 -26.02 7.42 13.74
CA ASP A 228 -24.60 7.29 14.07
C ASP A 228 -24.36 5.84 14.52
N THR A 229 -24.45 4.91 13.56
CA THR A 229 -24.16 3.50 13.74
C THR A 229 -22.66 3.29 13.50
N LEU A 230 -21.84 3.60 14.50
CA LEU A 230 -20.77 2.64 14.80
C LEU A 230 -21.48 1.32 15.17
N ASP A 231 -20.95 0.17 14.75
CA ASP A 231 -21.41 -1.15 15.21
C ASP A 231 -21.16 -1.25 16.73
N ILE A 232 -22.08 -0.70 17.52
CA ILE A 232 -21.91 -0.58 18.97
C ILE A 232 -22.47 -1.86 19.60
N VAL A 233 -21.56 -2.75 20.00
CA VAL A 233 -21.79 -3.66 21.12
C VAL A 233 -22.10 -2.80 22.35
N GLN A 234 -23.16 -3.12 23.10
CA GLN A 234 -23.52 -2.41 24.34
C GLN A 234 -22.24 -2.18 25.18
N PRO A 235 -21.91 -0.93 25.57
CA PRO A 235 -20.65 -0.65 26.24
C PRO A 235 -20.62 -1.38 27.58
N SER A 236 -19.81 -2.45 27.67
CA SER A 236 -19.45 -3.05 28.96
C SER A 236 -18.56 -2.06 29.71
N ASP A 237 -18.68 -1.99 31.03
CA ASP A 237 -17.80 -1.17 31.88
C ASP A 237 -16.31 -1.49 31.65
N GLU A 238 -16.01 -2.71 31.20
CA GLU A 238 -14.65 -3.14 30.84
C GLU A 238 -14.04 -2.43 29.62
N VAL A 239 -14.87 -2.04 28.66
CA VAL A 239 -14.43 -1.26 27.50
C VAL A 239 -14.17 0.18 27.93
N MET A 240 -15.01 0.71 28.83
CA MET A 240 -14.90 2.05 29.40
C MET A 240 -13.63 2.22 30.24
N ASP A 241 -13.19 1.16 30.92
CA ASP A 241 -11.97 1.13 31.75
C ASP A 241 -10.66 1.07 30.93
N MET A 242 -10.73 1.18 29.59
CA MET A 242 -9.57 1.12 28.68
C MET A 242 -8.80 -0.22 28.75
N LYS A 243 -9.44 -1.32 29.18
CA LYS A 243 -8.78 -2.63 29.30
C LYS A 243 -8.22 -3.13 27.98
N LEU A 244 -8.90 -2.89 26.86
CA LEU A 244 -8.42 -3.26 25.52
C LEU A 244 -7.13 -2.50 25.15
N ALA A 245 -7.06 -1.20 25.41
CA ALA A 245 -5.86 -0.40 25.19
C ALA A 245 -4.68 -0.91 26.05
N LYS A 246 -4.95 -1.32 27.29
CA LYS A 246 -3.95 -1.98 28.16
C LYS A 246 -3.47 -3.32 27.58
N ILE A 247 -4.38 -4.17 27.14
CA ILE A 247 -4.03 -5.47 26.51
C ILE A 247 -3.15 -5.25 25.28
N VAL A 248 -3.50 -4.28 24.43
CA VAL A 248 -2.70 -3.91 23.25
C VAL A 248 -1.30 -3.45 23.66
N CYS A 249 -1.19 -2.59 24.68
CA CYS A 249 0.10 -2.15 25.21
C CYS A 249 0.96 -3.32 25.72
N ASP A 250 0.38 -4.20 26.55
CA ASP A 250 1.08 -5.37 27.09
C ASP A 250 1.54 -6.33 25.99
N GLN A 251 0.70 -6.54 24.97
CA GLN A 251 1.03 -7.39 23.84
C GLN A 251 2.12 -6.76 22.96
N ALA A 252 2.04 -5.45 22.71
CA ALA A 252 3.03 -4.71 21.93
C ALA A 252 4.42 -4.77 22.60
N LEU A 253 4.50 -4.50 23.90
CA LEU A 253 5.75 -4.54 24.67
C LEU A 253 6.37 -5.95 24.75
N LYS A 254 5.56 -7.01 24.67
CA LYS A 254 6.06 -8.40 24.60
C LYS A 254 6.54 -8.79 23.21
N THR A 255 5.84 -8.32 22.17
CA THR A 255 6.03 -8.79 20.79
C THR A 255 7.17 -8.04 20.09
N VAL A 256 7.26 -6.72 20.30
CA VAL A 256 8.24 -5.87 19.64
C VAL A 256 9.66 -6.14 20.15
N ALA A 257 10.62 -6.14 19.22
CA ALA A 257 12.04 -6.28 19.50
C ALA A 257 12.54 -5.29 20.56
N GLU A 258 13.48 -5.72 21.41
CA GLU A 258 13.99 -4.94 22.55
C GLU A 258 14.46 -3.53 22.19
N GLU A 259 15.09 -3.38 21.03
CA GLU A 259 15.64 -2.12 20.52
C GLU A 259 14.55 -1.06 20.29
N MET A 260 13.34 -1.50 19.93
CA MET A 260 12.21 -0.62 19.56
C MET A 260 11.23 -0.39 20.72
N ARG A 261 11.37 -1.12 21.84
CA ARG A 261 10.46 -1.00 23.00
C ARG A 261 10.48 0.37 23.66
N SER A 262 11.63 1.05 23.65
CA SER A 262 11.77 2.40 24.19
C SER A 262 10.96 3.40 23.34
N GLU A 263 11.12 3.36 22.02
CA GLU A 263 10.36 4.19 21.09
C GLU A 263 8.85 3.95 21.21
N LEU A 264 8.45 2.67 21.21
CA LEU A 264 7.06 2.26 21.38
C LEU A 264 6.49 2.81 22.70
N ALA A 265 7.17 2.61 23.84
CA ALA A 265 6.70 3.08 25.13
C ALA A 265 6.52 4.60 25.16
N HIS A 266 7.42 5.36 24.53
CA HIS A 266 7.30 6.81 24.43
C HIS A 266 6.12 7.26 23.55
N LYS A 267 5.91 6.63 22.39
CA LYS A 267 4.77 6.93 21.51
C LYS A 267 3.43 6.61 22.19
N LEU A 268 3.33 5.46 22.86
CA LEU A 268 2.13 5.07 23.62
C LEU A 268 1.86 6.04 24.78
N TRP A 269 2.90 6.45 25.52
CA TRP A 269 2.77 7.43 26.59
C TRP A 269 2.27 8.78 26.09
N ALA A 270 2.84 9.29 24.99
CA ALA A 270 2.43 10.57 24.40
C ALA A 270 0.94 10.60 24.03
N ILE A 271 0.42 9.49 23.48
CA ILE A 271 -1.02 9.34 23.18
C ILE A 271 -1.83 9.30 24.48
N ALA A 272 -1.39 8.53 25.47
CA ALA A 272 -2.10 8.42 26.74
C ALA A 272 -2.15 9.75 27.52
N GLU A 273 -1.08 10.54 27.49
CA GLU A 273 -0.98 11.86 28.14
C GLU A 273 -1.93 12.89 27.51
N SER A 274 -2.23 12.75 26.21
CA SER A 274 -3.22 13.61 25.53
C SER A 274 -4.67 13.36 25.98
N CYS A 275 -4.92 12.33 26.81
CA CYS A 275 -6.26 11.96 27.27
C CYS A 275 -6.52 12.52 28.68
N GLU A 276 -7.58 13.34 28.84
CA GLU A 276 -7.92 14.00 30.11
C GLU A 276 -8.29 13.02 31.24
N SER A 277 -8.84 11.85 30.91
CA SER A 277 -9.33 10.85 31.86
C SER A 277 -8.69 9.47 31.63
N LEU A 278 -7.40 9.34 31.94
CA LEU A 278 -6.68 8.07 31.82
C LEU A 278 -6.95 7.14 33.03
N SER A 279 -7.23 5.86 32.75
CA SER A 279 -7.33 4.82 33.79
C SER A 279 -6.03 4.71 34.60
N THR A 280 -6.14 4.60 35.93
CA THR A 280 -4.98 4.51 36.85
C THR A 280 -4.07 3.33 36.53
N ASP A 281 -4.68 2.22 36.10
CA ASP A 281 -3.98 0.99 35.77
C ASP A 281 -3.14 1.13 34.49
N LEU A 282 -3.73 1.73 33.45
CA LEU A 282 -3.03 1.97 32.18
C LEU A 282 -1.88 2.97 32.39
N LYS A 283 -2.10 3.99 33.20
CA LYS A 283 -1.07 4.97 33.57
C LYS A 283 0.11 4.31 34.26
N GLN A 284 -0.13 3.46 35.26
CA GLN A 284 0.93 2.72 35.96
C GLN A 284 1.71 1.81 35.01
N THR A 285 1.02 1.04 34.16
CA THR A 285 1.68 0.15 33.18
C THR A 285 2.58 0.92 32.22
N LEU A 286 2.12 2.06 31.69
CA LEU A 286 2.92 2.88 30.79
C LEU A 286 4.08 3.59 31.51
N GLU A 287 3.86 4.12 32.72
CA GLU A 287 4.95 4.70 33.52
C GLU A 287 6.02 3.67 33.86
N GLU A 288 5.63 2.46 34.24
CA GLU A 288 6.54 1.36 34.50
C GLU A 288 7.28 0.94 33.22
N ALA A 289 6.59 0.86 32.08
CA ALA A 289 7.23 0.58 30.80
C ALA A 289 8.24 1.66 30.42
N VAL A 290 7.87 2.94 30.53
CA VAL A 290 8.76 4.08 30.26
C VAL A 290 9.91 4.13 31.26
N LYS A 291 9.73 3.75 32.53
CA LYS A 291 10.81 3.66 33.54
C LYS A 291 11.72 2.46 33.31
N LYS A 292 11.17 1.32 32.88
CA LYS A 292 11.89 0.06 32.63
C LYS A 292 12.71 0.13 31.34
N TYR A 293 12.14 0.70 30.29
CA TYR A 293 12.78 0.90 28.98
C TYR A 293 13.35 2.33 28.84
N ARG A 294 13.32 3.12 29.93
CA ARG A 294 14.09 4.36 30.04
C ARG A 294 15.53 3.96 29.84
N ALA A 295 16.16 4.52 28.83
CA ALA A 295 17.56 4.26 28.58
C ALA A 295 18.36 4.54 29.87
N LYS A 296 18.99 3.49 30.44
CA LYS A 296 20.42 3.65 30.75
C LYS A 296 21.03 4.06 29.42
N PRO A 297 21.77 5.18 29.35
CA PRO A 297 22.24 5.68 28.08
C PRO A 297 23.07 4.58 27.41
N ILE A 298 22.58 4.04 26.30
CA ILE A 298 23.44 3.41 25.28
C ILE A 298 24.08 4.57 24.49
N ILE A 299 24.63 5.53 25.24
CA ILE A 299 25.42 6.70 24.87
C ILE A 299 26.37 6.94 26.05
N ALA A 300 27.17 5.94 26.41
CA ALA A 300 28.29 6.09 27.33
C ALA A 300 29.30 4.96 27.13
N GLN A 301 29.62 4.67 25.87
CA GLN A 301 30.92 4.13 25.44
C GLN A 301 30.88 4.17 23.90
N GLN A 302 31.66 5.08 23.34
CA GLN A 302 31.73 5.51 21.93
C GLN A 302 30.85 6.72 21.52
N SER A 303 30.62 7.67 22.44
CA SER A 303 30.56 9.09 22.07
C SER A 303 32.00 9.62 21.93
N ALA A 304 32.68 9.21 20.86
CA ALA A 304 33.89 9.85 20.35
C ALA A 304 34.18 9.31 18.95
N LYS A 305 33.28 9.57 18.00
CA LYS A 305 33.58 10.06 16.63
C LYS A 305 32.29 10.21 15.82
N SER A 306 32.04 11.48 15.50
CA SER A 306 31.17 12.08 14.48
C SER A 306 29.68 11.76 14.49
N ASP A 307 28.93 12.76 14.94
CA ASP A 307 27.74 13.23 14.24
C ASP A 307 27.94 13.23 12.73
N ASN A 308 27.11 12.49 12.02
CA ASN A 308 26.64 12.86 10.68
C ASN A 308 25.52 11.90 10.26
N LYS A 309 24.27 12.32 10.49
CA LYS A 309 23.09 11.65 9.93
C LYS A 309 23.12 11.59 8.39
N ALA A 310 23.97 12.41 7.76
CA ALA A 310 24.28 12.40 6.34
C ALA A 310 25.19 11.22 5.92
N ASP A 311 26.13 10.82 6.78
CA ASP A 311 27.09 9.75 6.46
C ASP A 311 26.41 8.37 6.55
N GLU A 312 25.43 8.18 7.44
CA GLU A 312 24.59 6.96 7.48
C GLU A 312 23.74 6.75 6.20
N GLN A 313 23.66 7.75 5.32
CA GLN A 313 23.00 7.64 3.99
C GLN A 313 23.98 7.34 2.85
N SER A 314 25.27 7.22 3.15
CA SER A 314 26.30 6.83 2.18
C SER A 314 26.54 5.32 2.27
N LEU A 315 26.62 4.64 1.13
CA LEU A 315 27.02 3.23 1.09
C LEU A 315 28.43 3.04 1.67
N GLY A 316 29.37 3.89 1.28
CA GLY A 316 30.79 3.77 1.67
C GLY A 316 31.01 3.85 3.18
N PHE A 317 30.19 4.62 3.90
CA PHE A 317 30.25 4.65 5.36
C PHE A 317 29.95 3.27 5.99
N TRP A 318 28.94 2.58 5.48
CA TRP A 318 28.59 1.26 5.98
C TRP A 318 29.60 0.20 5.57
N GLU A 319 30.15 0.29 4.35
CA GLU A 319 31.23 -0.60 3.87
C GLU A 319 32.47 -0.46 4.76
N GLU A 320 32.94 0.75 5.06
CA GLU A 320 34.09 0.98 5.96
C GLU A 320 33.86 0.41 7.37
N LEU A 321 32.64 0.54 7.91
CA LEU A 321 32.29 -0.05 9.19
C LEU A 321 32.30 -1.59 9.16
N ILE A 322 31.85 -2.17 8.04
CA ILE A 322 31.83 -3.62 7.85
C ILE A 322 33.27 -4.14 7.69
N ASP A 323 34.08 -3.49 6.86
CA ASP A 323 35.47 -3.86 6.60
C ASP A 323 36.30 -3.81 7.87
N SER A 324 36.19 -2.73 8.64
CA SER A 324 36.87 -2.64 9.95
C SER A 324 36.42 -3.73 10.93
N ALA A 325 35.14 -4.14 10.89
CA ALA A 325 34.63 -5.24 11.72
C ALA A 325 35.12 -6.63 11.27
N LEU A 326 35.34 -6.81 9.96
CA LEU A 326 35.94 -8.01 9.38
C LEU A 326 37.43 -8.09 9.72
N GLU A 327 38.19 -6.99 9.65
CA GLU A 327 39.60 -6.92 10.06
C GLU A 327 39.80 -7.25 11.54
N MET A 328 38.84 -6.86 12.39
CA MET A 328 38.80 -7.21 13.82
C MET A 328 38.36 -8.67 14.09
N GLY A 329 38.04 -9.45 13.05
CA GLY A 329 37.65 -10.87 13.15
C GLY A 329 36.32 -11.11 13.86
N SER A 330 35.44 -10.10 13.95
CA SER A 330 34.21 -10.19 14.76
C SER A 330 32.95 -10.32 13.89
N LEU A 331 32.63 -11.55 13.46
CA LEU A 331 31.41 -11.84 12.69
C LEU A 331 30.13 -11.38 13.41
N LYS A 332 30.09 -11.50 14.75
CA LYS A 332 28.98 -10.97 15.57
C LYS A 332 28.82 -9.46 15.48
N LYS A 333 29.91 -8.71 15.27
CA LYS A 333 29.88 -7.26 15.10
C LYS A 333 29.40 -6.90 13.70
N VAL A 334 29.85 -7.63 12.68
CA VAL A 334 29.36 -7.50 11.29
C VAL A 334 27.85 -7.71 11.22
N GLU A 335 27.33 -8.74 11.87
CA GLU A 335 25.87 -8.97 11.94
C GLU A 335 25.11 -7.82 12.58
N LYS A 336 25.62 -7.25 13.67
CA LYS A 336 25.02 -6.09 14.34
C LYS A 336 25.03 -4.86 13.45
N ILE A 337 26.11 -4.65 12.68
CA ILE A 337 26.22 -3.52 11.74
C ILE A 337 25.15 -3.67 10.65
N PHE A 338 24.98 -4.85 10.06
CA PHE A 338 23.93 -5.08 9.07
C PHE A 338 22.51 -4.86 9.63
N LYS A 339 22.22 -5.36 10.83
CA LYS A 339 20.92 -5.12 11.49
C LYS A 339 20.66 -3.61 11.67
N LYS A 340 21.67 -2.88 12.11
CA LYS A 340 21.60 -1.42 12.27
C LYS A 340 21.42 -0.72 10.90
N ALA A 341 22.14 -1.16 9.88
CA ALA A 341 22.12 -0.55 8.55
C ALA A 341 20.76 -0.71 7.87
N PHE A 342 20.15 -1.90 7.97
CA PHE A 342 18.82 -2.14 7.39
C PHE A 342 17.69 -1.35 8.06
N ILE A 343 17.90 -0.83 9.27
CA ILE A 343 16.94 0.04 9.98
C ILE A 343 17.19 1.52 9.68
N ARG A 344 18.45 1.95 9.59
CA ARG A 344 18.83 3.38 9.55
C ARG A 344 19.17 3.93 8.17
N ALA A 345 19.63 3.09 7.25
CA ALA A 345 20.00 3.53 5.91
C ALA A 345 18.76 3.78 5.05
N CYS A 346 18.86 4.68 4.07
CA CYS A 346 17.79 4.86 3.10
C CYS A 346 17.55 3.59 2.27
N PRO A 347 16.34 3.45 1.68
CA PRO A 347 15.96 2.33 0.81
C PRO A 347 17.02 1.90 -0.21
N SER A 348 17.65 2.85 -0.91
CA SER A 348 18.66 2.57 -1.94
C SER A 348 19.92 1.92 -1.36
N VAL A 349 20.41 2.43 -0.23
CA VAL A 349 21.63 1.92 0.42
C VAL A 349 21.36 0.57 1.07
N ALA A 350 20.21 0.41 1.74
CA ALA A 350 19.81 -0.87 2.32
C ALA A 350 19.70 -1.99 1.25
N ALA A 351 19.21 -1.66 0.04
CA ALA A 351 19.13 -2.60 -1.07
C ALA A 351 20.50 -3.03 -1.63
N GLN A 352 21.49 -2.13 -1.62
CA GLN A 352 22.87 -2.42 -2.04
C GLN A 352 23.62 -3.23 -0.98
N LEU A 353 23.41 -2.93 0.31
CA LEU A 353 24.03 -3.66 1.42
C LEU A 353 23.61 -5.13 1.49
N LYS A 354 22.45 -5.50 0.93
CA LYS A 354 22.06 -6.91 0.80
C LYS A 354 22.99 -7.68 -0.12
N THR A 355 23.45 -7.06 -1.22
CA THR A 355 24.46 -7.64 -2.11
C THR A 355 25.79 -7.81 -1.37
N VAL A 356 26.24 -6.78 -0.65
CA VAL A 356 27.46 -6.82 0.17
C VAL A 356 27.39 -7.94 1.20
N ARG A 357 26.24 -8.11 1.87
CA ARG A 357 26.03 -9.19 2.83
C ARG A 357 26.15 -10.58 2.22
N LEU A 358 25.62 -10.81 1.02
CA LEU A 358 25.75 -12.11 0.34
C LEU A 358 27.21 -12.43 0.03
N ASN A 359 27.97 -11.44 -0.46
CA ASN A 359 29.39 -11.63 -0.76
C ASN A 359 30.18 -12.02 0.49
N ILE A 360 29.97 -11.31 1.59
CA ILE A 360 30.65 -11.59 2.85
C ILE A 360 30.28 -12.98 3.36
N LEU A 361 29.01 -13.38 3.28
CA LEU A 361 28.59 -14.73 3.71
C LEU A 361 29.18 -15.83 2.82
N ASN A 362 29.38 -15.57 1.53
CA ASN A 362 30.08 -16.50 0.65
C ASN A 362 31.58 -16.60 0.95
N GLU A 363 32.22 -15.48 1.32
CA GLU A 363 33.65 -15.44 1.62
C GLU A 363 33.99 -15.95 3.03
N THR A 364 33.09 -15.75 3.99
CA THR A 364 33.29 -16.10 5.41
C THR A 364 32.57 -17.37 5.83
N GLY A 365 31.53 -17.78 5.11
CA GLY A 365 30.73 -18.96 5.38
C GLY A 365 31.44 -20.24 4.94
N SER A 366 31.31 -21.29 5.75
CA SER A 366 31.84 -22.62 5.42
C SER A 366 30.88 -23.45 4.57
N ASP A 367 29.58 -23.11 4.59
CA ASP A 367 28.51 -23.83 3.89
C ASP A 367 27.73 -22.86 2.97
N PRO A 368 27.55 -23.20 1.68
CA PRO A 368 26.65 -22.46 0.78
C PRO A 368 25.24 -22.22 1.34
N GLU A 369 24.74 -23.05 2.26
CA GLU A 369 23.43 -22.84 2.87
C GLU A 369 23.32 -21.56 3.70
N ASP A 370 24.44 -21.03 4.22
CA ASP A 370 24.47 -19.80 5.03
C ASP A 370 23.98 -18.59 4.22
N TYR A 371 24.53 -18.40 3.00
CA TYR A 371 24.09 -17.31 2.13
C TYR A 371 22.72 -17.60 1.49
N ARG A 372 22.35 -18.87 1.26
CA ARG A 372 21.02 -19.24 0.75
C ARG A 372 19.91 -18.89 1.74
N GLN A 373 20.11 -19.21 3.02
CA GLN A 373 19.15 -18.86 4.06
C GLN A 373 19.07 -17.34 4.23
N ALA A 374 20.21 -16.66 4.24
CA ALA A 374 20.25 -15.21 4.32
C ALA A 374 19.56 -14.55 3.13
N TYR A 375 19.73 -15.08 1.92
CA TYR A 375 19.01 -14.62 0.74
C TYR A 375 17.50 -14.74 0.90
N ARG A 376 16.98 -15.91 1.33
CA ARG A 376 15.52 -16.10 1.53
C ARG A 376 14.95 -15.09 2.52
N GLN A 377 15.68 -14.79 3.60
CA GLN A 377 15.28 -13.79 4.58
C GLN A 377 15.33 -12.37 4.01
N MET A 378 16.40 -12.01 3.30
CA MET A 378 16.60 -10.67 2.74
C MET A 378 15.70 -10.37 1.55
N ALA A 379 15.35 -11.37 0.74
CA ALA A 379 14.42 -11.26 -0.38
C ALA A 379 12.97 -11.04 0.09
N ALA A 380 12.63 -11.44 1.31
CA ALA A 380 11.33 -11.13 1.92
C ALA A 380 11.25 -9.70 2.47
N MET A 381 12.39 -9.02 2.65
CA MET A 381 12.46 -7.65 3.14
C MET A 381 12.61 -6.70 1.95
N LEU A 382 11.68 -5.77 1.72
CA LEU A 382 11.81 -4.75 0.67
C LEU A 382 12.39 -3.45 1.24
N PRO A 383 13.12 -2.63 0.46
CA PRO A 383 13.42 -2.79 -0.97
C PRO A 383 14.57 -3.78 -1.24
N THR A 384 14.52 -4.50 -2.36
CA THR A 384 15.66 -5.28 -2.87
C THR A 384 16.32 -4.55 -4.04
N SER A 385 17.30 -5.19 -4.70
CA SER A 385 17.92 -4.67 -5.92
C SER A 385 18.07 -5.79 -6.95
N VAL A 386 18.03 -5.44 -8.24
CA VAL A 386 18.33 -6.40 -9.33
C VAL A 386 19.70 -7.04 -9.10
N THR A 387 20.69 -6.22 -8.72
CA THR A 387 22.05 -6.67 -8.42
C THR A 387 22.10 -7.68 -7.29
N PHE A 388 21.26 -7.54 -6.26
CA PHE A 388 21.15 -8.51 -5.17
C PHE A 388 20.65 -9.88 -5.65
N HIS A 389 19.57 -9.92 -6.43
CA HIS A 389 19.05 -11.17 -6.96
C HIS A 389 19.99 -11.83 -7.96
N LEU A 390 20.54 -11.06 -8.90
CA LEU A 390 21.50 -11.57 -9.88
C LEU A 390 22.79 -12.05 -9.21
N ARG A 391 23.23 -11.40 -8.12
CA ARG A 391 24.43 -11.85 -7.40
C ARG A 391 24.23 -13.23 -6.78
N LEU A 392 23.05 -13.55 -6.25
CA LEU A 392 22.78 -14.91 -5.80
C LEU A 392 22.90 -15.92 -6.95
N VAL A 393 22.36 -15.58 -8.13
CA VAL A 393 22.44 -16.45 -9.30
C VAL A 393 23.89 -16.73 -9.68
N GLU A 394 24.73 -15.69 -9.72
CA GLU A 394 26.16 -15.83 -10.00
C GLU A 394 26.85 -16.74 -8.96
N LEU A 395 26.59 -16.53 -7.67
CA LEU A 395 27.14 -17.37 -6.60
C LEU A 395 26.71 -18.83 -6.71
N GLU A 396 25.45 -19.10 -7.08
CA GLU A 396 24.97 -20.47 -7.29
C GLU A 396 25.57 -21.10 -8.55
N GLU A 397 25.73 -20.35 -9.65
CA GLU A 397 26.36 -20.86 -10.87
C GLU A 397 27.83 -21.24 -10.68
N GLU A 398 28.52 -20.62 -9.72
CA GLU A 398 29.89 -20.96 -9.31
C GLU A 398 29.96 -22.24 -8.45
N GLN A 399 28.85 -22.70 -7.87
CA GLN A 399 28.83 -23.90 -7.02
C GLN A 399 28.95 -25.19 -7.84
N LEU A 400 29.64 -26.19 -7.26
CA LEU A 400 29.66 -27.57 -7.79
C LEU A 400 28.27 -28.22 -7.82
N LYS A 401 27.37 -27.79 -6.93
CA LYS A 401 25.98 -28.28 -6.81
C LYS A 401 25.01 -27.10 -6.66
N PRO A 402 24.62 -26.46 -7.76
CA PRO A 402 23.69 -25.33 -7.75
C PRO A 402 22.28 -25.76 -7.35
N ASP A 403 21.60 -24.93 -6.57
CA ASP A 403 20.15 -25.05 -6.34
C ASP A 403 19.37 -24.37 -7.46
N LEU A 404 19.05 -25.13 -8.51
CA LEU A 404 18.32 -24.65 -9.68
C LEU A 404 16.95 -24.03 -9.34
N LYS A 405 16.29 -24.50 -8.26
CA LYS A 405 15.00 -23.95 -7.82
C LYS A 405 15.17 -22.60 -7.16
N LEU A 406 16.25 -22.43 -6.40
CA LEU A 406 16.58 -21.16 -5.79
C LEU A 406 16.95 -20.11 -6.85
N ILE A 407 17.70 -20.50 -7.88
CA ILE A 407 18.00 -19.64 -9.03
C ILE A 407 16.70 -19.20 -9.73
N GLU A 408 15.78 -20.13 -10.01
CA GLU A 408 14.48 -19.79 -10.63
C GLU A 408 13.69 -18.82 -9.74
N THR A 409 13.65 -19.07 -8.43
CA THR A 409 12.98 -18.20 -7.46
C THR A 409 13.62 -16.80 -7.45
N ALA A 410 14.95 -16.71 -7.57
CA ALA A 410 15.65 -15.43 -7.59
C ALA A 410 15.35 -14.61 -8.84
N PHE A 411 15.30 -15.25 -10.01
CA PHE A 411 14.86 -14.60 -11.23
C PHE A 411 13.40 -14.15 -11.15
N GLU A 412 12.48 -15.00 -10.68
CA GLU A 412 11.07 -14.62 -10.55
C GLU A 412 10.88 -13.45 -9.56
N ASN A 413 11.57 -13.45 -8.41
CA ASN A 413 11.57 -12.31 -7.48
C ASN A 413 12.09 -11.03 -8.14
N ALA A 414 13.22 -11.11 -8.86
CA ALA A 414 13.76 -9.97 -9.58
C ALA A 414 12.80 -9.44 -10.66
N LEU A 415 12.07 -10.33 -11.35
CA LEU A 415 11.12 -9.94 -12.38
C LEU A 415 9.83 -9.34 -11.82
N ILE A 416 9.40 -9.77 -10.63
CA ILE A 416 8.26 -9.16 -9.93
C ILE A 416 8.54 -7.69 -9.62
N GLU A 417 9.76 -7.38 -9.16
CA GLU A 417 10.13 -6.01 -8.76
C GLU A 417 10.63 -5.16 -9.93
N PHE A 418 11.42 -5.74 -10.84
CA PHE A 418 12.21 -4.99 -11.83
C PHE A 418 11.95 -5.40 -13.28
N GLY A 419 10.99 -6.31 -13.53
CA GLY A 419 10.69 -6.83 -14.86
C GLY A 419 10.20 -5.78 -15.87
N GLN A 420 9.79 -4.60 -15.42
CA GLN A 420 9.38 -3.50 -16.30
C GLN A 420 10.56 -2.66 -16.83
N VAL A 421 11.70 -2.72 -16.15
CA VAL A 421 12.84 -1.80 -16.34
C VAL A 421 14.14 -2.52 -16.70
N SER A 422 14.32 -3.78 -16.30
CA SER A 422 15.59 -4.51 -16.49
C SER A 422 15.51 -5.53 -17.64
N VAL A 423 16.03 -5.15 -18.81
CA VAL A 423 16.22 -6.04 -19.97
C VAL A 423 17.22 -7.16 -19.64
N ASP A 424 18.33 -6.81 -18.97
CA ASP A 424 19.40 -7.75 -18.60
C ASP A 424 18.86 -8.90 -17.73
N CYS A 425 17.95 -8.62 -16.80
CA CYS A 425 17.33 -9.64 -15.96
C CYS A 425 16.54 -10.67 -16.80
N TRP A 426 15.78 -10.24 -17.80
CA TRP A 426 15.06 -11.14 -18.70
C TRP A 426 16.01 -11.98 -19.55
N ILE A 427 17.05 -11.37 -20.11
CA ILE A 427 18.01 -12.07 -20.97
C ILE A 427 18.79 -13.12 -20.17
N ARG A 428 19.27 -12.78 -18.96
CA ARG A 428 19.95 -13.73 -18.07
C ARG A 428 19.04 -14.88 -17.66
N TYR A 429 17.77 -14.60 -17.34
CA TYR A 429 16.83 -15.66 -17.00
C TYR A 429 16.57 -16.61 -18.18
N LEU A 430 16.39 -16.07 -19.38
CA LEU A 430 16.20 -16.89 -20.58
C LEU A 430 17.44 -17.72 -20.93
N LYS A 431 18.65 -17.16 -20.77
CA LYS A 431 19.91 -17.91 -20.91
C LYS A 431 20.01 -19.06 -19.91
N PHE A 432 19.62 -18.83 -18.66
CA PHE A 432 19.56 -19.87 -17.64
C PHE A 432 18.56 -20.97 -18.06
N LEU A 433 17.34 -20.59 -18.47
CA LEU A 433 16.30 -21.55 -18.89
C LEU A 433 16.67 -22.33 -20.16
N LEU A 434 17.42 -21.73 -21.09
CA LEU A 434 17.96 -22.46 -22.25
C LEU A 434 18.86 -23.63 -21.83
N LYS A 435 19.61 -23.48 -20.74
CA LYS A 435 20.49 -24.54 -20.20
C LYS A 435 19.74 -25.52 -19.29
N SER A 436 18.85 -25.02 -18.44
CA SER A 436 18.24 -25.81 -17.36
C SER A 436 16.86 -26.38 -17.70
N ALA A 437 16.01 -25.63 -18.39
CA ALA A 437 14.61 -25.99 -18.68
C ALA A 437 14.08 -25.35 -19.98
N PRO A 438 14.50 -25.85 -21.17
CA PRO A 438 14.17 -25.24 -22.47
C PRO A 438 12.67 -25.07 -22.74
N ALA A 439 11.84 -25.96 -22.18
CA ALA A 439 10.38 -25.90 -22.34
C ALA A 439 9.74 -24.62 -21.79
N LYS A 440 10.36 -23.96 -20.80
CA LYS A 440 9.83 -22.72 -20.20
C LYS A 440 10.19 -21.46 -20.99
N VAL A 441 11.19 -21.53 -21.87
CA VAL A 441 11.76 -20.37 -22.58
C VAL A 441 10.69 -19.62 -23.37
N GLY A 442 9.84 -20.32 -24.13
CA GLY A 442 8.80 -19.67 -24.93
C GLY A 442 7.80 -18.87 -24.11
N SER A 443 7.41 -19.39 -22.93
CA SER A 443 6.49 -18.72 -22.01
C SER A 443 7.12 -17.47 -21.38
N VAL A 444 8.37 -17.59 -20.91
CA VAL A 444 9.10 -16.47 -20.28
C VAL A 444 9.44 -15.39 -21.30
N HIS A 445 9.80 -15.76 -22.52
CA HIS A 445 10.05 -14.83 -23.61
C HIS A 445 8.78 -14.02 -23.93
N ALA A 446 7.62 -14.67 -24.05
CA ALA A 446 6.34 -13.97 -24.26
C ALA A 446 6.00 -13.02 -23.10
N ARG A 447 6.28 -13.42 -21.84
CA ARG A 447 6.09 -12.55 -20.66
C ARG A 447 6.94 -11.28 -20.71
N ALA A 448 8.16 -11.35 -21.26
CA ALA A 448 9.04 -10.18 -21.37
C ALA A 448 8.42 -9.08 -22.25
N PHE A 449 7.83 -9.43 -23.40
CA PHE A 449 7.15 -8.47 -24.28
C PHE A 449 5.93 -7.79 -23.65
N VAL A 450 5.26 -8.47 -22.71
CA VAL A 450 4.07 -7.93 -22.03
C VAL A 450 4.46 -7.05 -20.85
N ASN A 451 5.53 -7.40 -20.13
CA ASN A 451 5.91 -6.73 -18.89
C ASN A 451 6.90 -5.58 -19.07
N LEU A 452 7.79 -5.64 -20.07
CA LEU A 452 8.74 -4.56 -20.32
C LEU A 452 8.02 -3.28 -20.78
N SER A 453 8.56 -2.14 -20.36
CA SER A 453 8.15 -0.84 -20.91
C SER A 453 8.40 -0.79 -22.41
N ALA A 454 7.51 -0.12 -23.15
CA ALA A 454 7.52 -0.11 -24.62
C ALA A 454 8.88 0.28 -25.22
N ASP A 455 9.57 1.22 -24.58
CA ASP A 455 10.87 1.75 -25.01
C ASP A 455 12.02 0.72 -24.86
N LEU A 456 11.82 -0.34 -24.06
CA LEU A 456 12.82 -1.37 -23.79
C LEU A 456 12.56 -2.69 -24.54
N VAL A 457 11.37 -2.84 -25.15
CA VAL A 457 10.99 -4.06 -25.87
C VAL A 457 11.86 -4.29 -27.11
N GLU A 458 12.17 -3.23 -27.86
CA GLU A 458 13.04 -3.31 -29.03
C GLU A 458 14.46 -3.74 -28.65
N LYS A 459 15.03 -3.11 -27.61
CA LYS A 459 16.33 -3.47 -27.04
C LYS A 459 16.38 -4.92 -26.57
N PHE A 460 15.33 -5.38 -25.88
CA PHE A 460 15.23 -6.77 -25.45
C PHE A 460 15.21 -7.74 -26.64
N ASN A 461 14.47 -7.43 -27.70
CA ASN A 461 14.41 -8.27 -28.89
C ASN A 461 15.77 -8.35 -29.59
N GLU A 462 16.50 -7.24 -29.73
CA GLU A 462 17.86 -7.24 -30.29
C GLU A 462 18.83 -8.08 -29.46
N GLU A 463 18.81 -7.94 -28.14
CA GLU A 463 19.67 -8.72 -27.24
C GLU A 463 19.31 -10.21 -27.30
N TRP A 464 18.01 -10.55 -27.35
CA TRP A 464 17.57 -11.93 -27.45
C TRP A 464 17.96 -12.58 -28.78
N ILE A 465 17.83 -11.88 -29.90
CA ILE A 465 18.28 -12.37 -31.21
C ILE A 465 19.78 -12.67 -31.19
N LYS A 466 20.59 -11.81 -30.58
CA LYS A 466 22.04 -12.06 -30.42
C LYS A 466 22.31 -13.35 -29.65
N VAL A 467 21.55 -13.61 -28.58
CA VAL A 467 21.69 -14.84 -27.77
C VAL A 467 21.30 -16.09 -28.53
N MET A 468 20.31 -16.00 -29.42
CA MET A 468 19.86 -17.13 -30.25
C MET A 468 20.77 -17.39 -31.46
N THR A 469 21.58 -16.40 -31.85
CA THR A 469 22.50 -16.48 -33.00
C THR A 469 23.95 -16.69 -32.61
N SER A 470 24.29 -16.49 -31.32
CA SER A 470 25.56 -16.85 -30.67
C SER A 470 25.55 -18.29 -30.20
#